data_AF-A0A949HLP2-F1
#
_entry.id   AF-A0A949HLP2-F1
#
_cell.length_a   1.000
_cell.length_b   1.000
_cell.length_c   1.000
_cell.angle_alpha   90.00
_cell.angle_beta   90.00
_cell.angle_gamma   90.00
#
_symmetry.space_group_name_H-M   'P 1'
#
loop_
_entity.id
_entity.type
_entity.pdbx_description
1 polymer ?
#
loop_
_entity_poly.entity_id
_entity_poly.type
_entity_poly.pdbx_seq_one_letter_code
_entity_poly.pdbx_strand_id
1 'polypeptide(L)'
;MMNDDEYRQYLDALARKYLHRRYVRCKRPFHQEALAYELERLTRLKRLNGLASDELDDDLLSILAKNLIDHNRSYVGELEESGVLDALDDDPETLFKNLRRNAIPDEDADFLRDAGCNDPEAELTLLIAYARTHLFSRRNSNQISPTSEVRNSPEALSNAGERIQKLLDTKTVSSQSFESKTAAKRKIVTGVGNILTGAILATGNVLLGTGNIVAPNAGVAFGVIGSCAAATSAISKGMGELRGE
;
A
#
# COMPACT_ATOMS: atom_id res chain seq x y z
N MET A 1 -3.15 25.75 6.31
CA MET A 1 -3.23 24.68 5.29
C MET A 1 -2.37 25.18 4.15
N MET A 2 -1.37 24.41 3.71
CA MET A 2 -0.45 24.85 2.66
C MET A 2 -1.19 24.95 1.32
N ASN A 3 -0.78 25.86 0.44
CA ASN A 3 -1.22 25.85 -0.95
C ASN A 3 -0.48 24.77 -1.76
N ASP A 4 -0.84 24.59 -3.04
CA ASP A 4 -0.28 23.53 -3.88
C ASP A 4 1.23 23.68 -4.13
N ASP A 5 1.70 24.91 -4.36
CA ASP A 5 3.10 25.18 -4.63
C ASP A 5 3.96 25.03 -3.37
N GLU A 6 3.46 25.50 -2.22
CA GLU A 6 4.10 25.32 -0.92
C GLU A 6 4.23 23.84 -0.58
N TYR A 7 3.18 23.05 -0.84
CA TYR A 7 3.22 21.61 -0.57
C TYR A 7 4.19 20.87 -1.49
N ARG A 8 4.25 21.25 -2.78
CA ARG A 8 5.24 20.71 -3.71
C ARG A 8 6.68 21.04 -3.29
N GLN A 9 6.94 22.28 -2.88
CA GLN A 9 8.25 22.68 -2.37
C GLN A 9 8.64 21.90 -1.11
N TYR A 10 7.67 21.65 -0.22
CA TYR A 10 7.85 20.82 0.95
C TYR A 10 8.23 19.37 0.59
N LEU A 11 7.51 18.75 -0.34
CA LEU A 11 7.83 17.39 -0.81
C LEU A 11 9.19 17.32 -1.51
N ASP A 12 9.56 18.33 -2.32
CA ASP A 12 10.88 18.41 -2.95
C ASP A 12 12.00 18.54 -1.89
N ALA A 13 11.77 19.29 -0.81
CA ALA A 13 12.71 19.40 0.29
C ALA A 13 12.91 18.05 1.00
N LEU A 14 11.83 17.29 1.26
CA LEU A 14 11.91 15.93 1.80
C LEU A 14 12.66 15.00 0.85
N ALA A 15 12.36 15.06 -0.45
CA ALA A 15 13.01 14.24 -1.46
C ALA A 15 14.52 14.50 -1.52
N ARG A 16 14.96 15.76 -1.48
CA ARG A 16 16.39 16.11 -1.42
C ARG A 16 17.07 15.61 -0.15
N LYS A 17 16.39 15.72 1.00
CA LYS A 17 16.91 15.31 2.31
C LYS A 17 17.09 13.79 2.41
N TYR A 18 16.12 13.02 1.90
CA TYR A 18 16.00 11.59 2.14
C TYR A 18 16.29 10.72 0.93
N LEU A 19 15.67 11.00 -0.22
CA LEU A 19 15.83 10.21 -1.43
C LEU A 19 17.21 10.47 -2.06
N HIS A 20 17.49 11.73 -2.45
CA HIS A 20 18.69 12.06 -3.24
C HIS A 20 19.99 11.67 -2.53
N ARG A 21 20.05 11.86 -1.21
CA ARG A 21 21.20 11.49 -0.39
C ARG A 21 21.44 9.98 -0.34
N ARG A 22 20.39 9.16 -0.36
CA ARG A 22 20.50 7.69 -0.37
C ARG A 22 20.77 7.16 -1.77
N TYR A 23 20.12 7.67 -2.81
CA TYR A 23 20.41 7.32 -4.20
C TYR A 23 21.87 7.57 -4.58
N VAL A 24 22.47 8.69 -4.16
CA VAL A 24 23.89 9.01 -4.43
C VAL A 24 24.85 8.12 -3.63
N ARG A 25 24.40 7.54 -2.50
CA ARG A 25 25.23 6.69 -1.61
C ARG A 25 25.03 5.20 -1.83
N CYS A 26 23.91 4.77 -2.40
CA CYS A 26 23.65 3.38 -2.73
C CYS A 26 24.60 2.92 -3.85
N LYS A 27 25.55 2.07 -3.48
CA LYS A 27 26.50 1.43 -4.40
C LYS A 27 25.94 0.16 -5.05
N ARG A 28 24.70 -0.24 -4.71
CA ARG A 28 24.04 -1.40 -5.29
C ARG A 28 23.11 -0.92 -6.40
N PRO A 29 23.10 -1.58 -7.58
CA PRO A 29 22.03 -1.38 -8.53
C PRO A 29 20.73 -1.82 -7.85
N PHE A 30 19.72 -0.95 -7.83
CA PHE A 30 18.36 -1.37 -7.49
C PHE A 30 18.01 -2.60 -8.33
N HIS A 31 17.44 -3.64 -7.73
CA HIS A 31 17.07 -4.85 -8.44
C HIS A 31 15.78 -4.61 -9.24
N GLN A 32 15.88 -3.76 -10.28
CA GLN A 32 14.77 -3.27 -11.09
C GLN A 32 13.91 -4.41 -11.66
N GLU A 33 14.54 -5.47 -12.16
CA GLU A 33 13.84 -6.65 -12.66
C GLU A 33 13.04 -7.36 -11.54
N ALA A 34 13.60 -7.43 -10.33
CA ALA A 34 12.92 -8.02 -9.18
C ALA A 34 11.74 -7.16 -8.71
N LEU A 35 11.88 -5.84 -8.70
CA LEU A 35 10.81 -4.91 -8.39
C LEU A 35 9.69 -4.95 -9.44
N ALA A 36 10.02 -5.01 -10.73
CA ALA A 36 9.04 -5.13 -11.81
C ALA A 36 8.28 -6.45 -11.73
N TYR A 37 9.00 -7.55 -11.46
CA TYR A 37 8.41 -8.86 -11.20
C TYR A 37 7.47 -8.83 -9.98
N GLU A 38 7.89 -8.17 -8.89
CA GLU A 38 7.06 -8.04 -7.69
C GLU A 38 5.81 -7.21 -7.95
N LEU A 39 5.91 -6.11 -8.69
CA LEU A 39 4.75 -5.28 -9.08
C LEU A 39 3.75 -6.11 -9.89
N GLU A 40 4.23 -6.87 -10.89
CA GLU A 40 3.37 -7.74 -11.69
C GLU A 40 2.70 -8.82 -10.81
N ARG A 41 3.45 -9.43 -9.90
CA ARG A 41 2.94 -10.43 -8.97
C ARG A 41 1.87 -9.86 -8.04
N LEU A 42 2.10 -8.69 -7.44
CA LEU A 42 1.13 -7.97 -6.61
C LEU A 42 -0.15 -7.64 -7.39
N THR A 43 0.00 -7.18 -8.63
CA THR A 43 -1.10 -6.87 -9.55
C THR A 43 -1.97 -8.11 -9.80
N ARG A 44 -1.35 -9.26 -10.10
CA ARG A 44 -2.06 -10.54 -10.28
C ARG A 44 -2.79 -10.96 -9.01
N LEU A 45 -2.14 -10.82 -7.85
CA LEU A 45 -2.74 -11.17 -6.56
C LEU A 45 -3.93 -10.25 -6.21
N LYS A 46 -3.85 -8.97 -6.55
CA LYS A 46 -4.95 -8.00 -6.37
C LYS A 46 -6.14 -8.33 -7.27
N ARG A 47 -5.91 -8.74 -8.53
CA ARG A 47 -6.98 -9.23 -9.42
C ARG A 47 -7.66 -10.48 -8.85
N LEU A 48 -6.87 -11.45 -8.37
CA LEU A 48 -7.40 -12.64 -7.70
C LEU A 48 -8.25 -12.27 -6.47
N ASN A 49 -7.79 -11.32 -5.66
CA ASN A 49 -8.55 -10.81 -4.53
C ASN A 49 -9.88 -10.16 -4.97
N GLY A 50 -9.89 -9.44 -6.10
CA GLY A 50 -11.12 -8.88 -6.68
C GLY A 50 -12.13 -9.98 -7.02
N LEU A 51 -11.72 -11.00 -7.78
CA LEU A 51 -12.57 -12.14 -8.12
C LEU A 51 -13.08 -12.88 -6.87
N ALA A 52 -12.20 -13.14 -5.90
CA ALA A 52 -12.57 -13.77 -4.65
C ALA A 52 -13.52 -12.90 -3.80
N SER A 53 -13.46 -11.57 -3.93
CA SER A 53 -14.35 -10.65 -3.23
C SER A 53 -15.76 -10.63 -3.80
N ASP A 54 -15.87 -10.69 -5.12
CA ASP A 54 -17.14 -10.59 -5.83
C ASP A 54 -17.99 -11.85 -5.64
N GLU A 55 -17.35 -13.01 -5.75
CA GLU A 55 -18.03 -14.30 -5.67
C GLU A 55 -18.04 -14.89 -4.25
N LEU A 56 -17.07 -14.51 -3.40
CA LEU A 56 -16.78 -15.15 -2.10
C LEU A 56 -16.65 -16.68 -2.22
N ASP A 57 -16.21 -17.14 -3.39
CA ASP A 57 -16.03 -18.53 -3.76
C ASP A 57 -14.91 -19.17 -2.92
N ASP A 58 -15.18 -20.35 -2.37
CA ASP A 58 -14.27 -21.01 -1.45
C ASP A 58 -13.00 -21.54 -2.13
N ASP A 59 -13.07 -21.90 -3.41
CA ASP A 59 -11.91 -22.37 -4.17
C ASP A 59 -11.00 -21.18 -4.51
N LEU A 60 -11.58 -20.06 -4.95
CA LEU A 60 -10.84 -18.80 -5.15
C LEU A 60 -10.21 -18.29 -3.85
N LEU A 61 -10.93 -18.37 -2.74
CA LEU A 61 -10.41 -18.00 -1.42
C LEU A 61 -9.27 -18.93 -0.97
N SER A 62 -9.34 -20.23 -1.28
CA SER A 62 -8.25 -21.17 -0.99
C SER A 62 -7.00 -20.84 -1.80
N ILE A 63 -7.15 -20.55 -3.10
CA ILE A 63 -6.04 -20.14 -3.97
C ILE A 63 -5.44 -18.82 -3.46
N LEU A 64 -6.28 -17.84 -3.10
CA LEU A 64 -5.83 -16.57 -2.53
C LEU A 64 -5.05 -16.79 -1.23
N ALA A 65 -5.58 -17.59 -0.30
CA ALA A 65 -4.95 -17.88 0.98
C ALA A 65 -3.54 -18.45 0.81
N LYS A 66 -3.36 -19.42 -0.10
CA LYS A 66 -2.06 -20.00 -0.39
C LYS A 66 -1.06 -18.97 -0.91
N ASN A 67 -1.48 -18.14 -1.88
CA ASN A 67 -0.61 -17.10 -2.45
C ASN A 67 -0.23 -16.01 -1.44
N LEU A 68 -1.09 -15.73 -0.45
CA LEU A 68 -0.83 -14.79 0.63
C LEU A 68 0.18 -15.34 1.66
N ILE A 69 0.07 -16.63 2.01
CA ILE A 69 0.99 -17.29 2.95
C ILE A 69 2.41 -17.31 2.37
N ASP A 70 2.52 -17.64 1.07
CA ASP A 70 3.78 -17.68 0.35
C ASP A 70 4.32 -16.28 -0.02
N HIS A 71 3.65 -15.20 0.41
CA HIS A 71 4.01 -13.85 0.02
C HIS A 71 5.28 -13.35 0.73
N ASN A 72 6.31 -13.03 -0.07
CA ASN A 72 7.62 -12.64 0.43
C ASN A 72 7.87 -11.12 0.34
N ARG A 73 8.70 -10.59 1.25
CA ARG A 73 8.78 -9.16 1.67
C ARG A 73 9.50 -8.19 0.71
N SER A 74 9.39 -8.36 -0.60
CA SER A 74 10.34 -7.71 -1.54
C SER A 74 10.28 -6.18 -1.56
N TYR A 75 9.10 -5.56 -1.46
CA TYR A 75 8.97 -4.10 -1.65
C TYR A 75 9.32 -3.25 -0.41
N VAL A 76 9.26 -3.83 0.79
CA VAL A 76 9.53 -3.10 2.04
C VAL A 76 10.99 -2.68 2.12
N GLY A 77 11.92 -3.59 1.79
CA GLY A 77 13.35 -3.30 1.79
C GLY A 77 13.70 -2.18 0.79
N GLU A 78 13.05 -2.16 -0.36
CA GLU A 78 13.30 -1.18 -1.41
C GLU A 78 12.79 0.23 -1.02
N LEU A 79 11.67 0.31 -0.28
CA LEU A 79 11.20 1.56 0.33
C LEU A 79 12.13 2.08 1.44
N GLU A 80 12.73 1.17 2.22
CA GLU A 80 13.72 1.51 3.26
C GLU A 80 15.03 1.99 2.66
N GLU A 81 15.54 1.27 1.65
CA GLU A 81 16.82 1.58 1.00
C GLU A 81 16.75 2.88 0.21
N SER A 82 15.62 3.15 -0.46
CA SER A 82 15.39 4.43 -1.14
C SER A 82 15.30 5.62 -0.19
N GLY A 83 14.96 5.40 1.09
CA GLY A 83 14.75 6.48 2.07
C GLY A 83 13.35 7.10 2.01
N VAL A 84 12.42 6.49 1.28
CA VAL A 84 11.01 6.92 1.28
C VAL A 84 10.43 6.83 2.69
N LEU A 85 10.65 5.71 3.39
CA LEU A 85 10.06 5.53 4.73
C LEU A 85 10.58 6.56 5.74
N ASP A 86 11.88 6.91 5.68
CA ASP A 86 12.44 7.98 6.50
C ASP A 86 11.76 9.34 6.21
N ALA A 87 11.43 9.61 4.94
CA ALA A 87 10.74 10.83 4.54
C ALA A 87 9.29 10.88 5.05
N LEU A 88 8.59 9.73 5.03
CA LEU A 88 7.22 9.63 5.54
C LEU A 88 7.16 9.82 7.06
N ASP A 89 8.18 9.38 7.79
CA ASP A 89 8.26 9.49 9.25
C ASP A 89 8.80 10.85 9.75
N ASP A 90 9.45 11.67 8.92
CA ASP A 90 10.09 12.94 9.34
C ASP A 90 9.10 13.98 9.88
N ASP A 91 8.02 14.22 9.14
CA ASP A 91 6.94 15.14 9.52
C ASP A 91 5.60 14.65 8.97
N PRO A 92 5.07 13.56 9.54
CA PRO A 92 3.88 12.92 9.01
C PRO A 92 2.62 13.79 9.17
N GLU A 93 2.54 14.65 10.18
CA GLU A 93 1.36 15.53 10.32
C GLU A 93 1.23 16.46 9.12
N THR A 94 2.29 17.18 8.77
CA THR A 94 2.26 18.11 7.63
C THR A 94 2.07 17.35 6.32
N LEU A 95 2.78 16.23 6.15
CA LEU A 95 2.74 15.44 4.94
C LEU A 95 1.33 14.96 4.61
N PHE A 96 0.68 14.25 5.53
CA PHE A 96 -0.59 13.59 5.25
C PHE A 96 -1.78 14.57 5.30
N LYS A 97 -1.74 15.60 6.15
CA LYS A 97 -2.80 16.62 6.24
C LYS A 97 -2.93 17.45 4.97
N ASN A 98 -1.81 17.69 4.28
CA ASN A 98 -1.76 18.45 3.04
C ASN A 98 -1.69 17.55 1.79
N LEU A 99 -1.83 16.22 1.93
CA LEU A 99 -1.82 15.29 0.79
C LEU A 99 -2.93 15.62 -0.20
N ARG A 100 -2.57 15.64 -1.49
CA ARG A 100 -3.44 16.08 -2.59
C ARG A 100 -3.14 15.25 -3.84
N ARG A 101 -4.13 15.16 -4.73
CA ARG A 101 -4.01 14.40 -5.98
C ARG A 101 -2.90 14.90 -6.89
N ASN A 102 -2.64 16.20 -6.91
CA ASN A 102 -1.58 16.83 -7.72
C ASN A 102 -0.14 16.55 -7.25
N ALA A 103 0.01 15.87 -6.11
CA ALA A 103 1.27 15.37 -5.56
C ALA A 103 1.46 13.86 -5.82
N ILE A 104 0.46 13.21 -6.42
CA ILE A 104 0.48 11.81 -6.82
C ILE A 104 0.70 11.76 -8.33
N PRO A 105 1.63 10.94 -8.85
CA PRO A 105 1.83 10.75 -10.28
C PRO A 105 0.59 10.15 -10.95
N ASP A 106 0.43 10.38 -12.26
CA ASP A 106 -0.71 9.81 -13.01
C ASP A 106 -0.54 8.31 -13.25
N GLU A 107 0.70 7.83 -13.24
CA GLU A 107 1.08 6.42 -13.32
C GLU A 107 0.44 5.57 -12.20
N ASP A 108 0.11 6.16 -11.05
CA ASP A 108 -0.62 5.47 -9.98
C ASP A 108 -1.99 5.00 -10.44
N ALA A 109 -2.70 5.82 -11.22
CA ALA A 109 -3.99 5.46 -11.77
C ALA A 109 -3.85 4.29 -12.77
N ASP A 110 -2.75 4.24 -13.51
CA ASP A 110 -2.44 3.16 -14.44
C ASP A 110 -2.11 1.87 -13.68
N PHE A 111 -1.29 1.92 -12.63
CA PHE A 111 -1.01 0.74 -11.78
C PHE A 111 -2.29 0.15 -11.18
N LEU A 112 -3.21 1.00 -10.71
CA LEU A 112 -4.48 0.55 -10.14
C LEU A 112 -5.40 -0.03 -11.21
N ARG A 113 -5.45 0.57 -12.41
CA ARG A 113 -6.22 0.04 -13.54
C ARG A 113 -5.71 -1.33 -13.94
N ASP A 114 -4.39 -1.49 -14.02
CA ASP A 114 -3.76 -2.77 -14.27
C ASP A 114 -4.07 -3.77 -13.15
N ALA A 115 -4.21 -3.34 -11.91
CA ALA A 115 -4.63 -4.20 -10.81
C ALA A 115 -6.11 -4.61 -10.83
N GLY A 116 -6.89 -4.15 -11.81
CA GLY A 116 -8.32 -4.42 -11.95
C GLY A 116 -9.21 -3.46 -11.16
N CYS A 117 -8.71 -2.27 -10.80
CA CYS A 117 -9.54 -1.22 -10.22
C CYS A 117 -10.44 -0.60 -11.29
N ASN A 118 -11.76 -0.58 -11.05
CA ASN A 118 -12.74 -0.04 -11.99
C ASN A 118 -12.66 1.50 -12.13
N ASP A 119 -12.45 2.19 -11.01
CA ASP A 119 -12.30 3.65 -10.96
C ASP A 119 -11.06 4.04 -10.13
N PRO A 120 -9.88 4.06 -10.77
CA PRO A 120 -8.62 4.41 -10.11
C PRO A 120 -8.61 5.79 -9.46
N GLU A 121 -9.26 6.78 -10.08
CA GLU A 121 -9.26 8.16 -9.57
C GLU A 121 -10.15 8.31 -8.34
N ALA A 122 -11.30 7.62 -8.32
CA ALA A 122 -12.11 7.53 -7.12
C ALA A 122 -11.36 6.83 -5.98
N GLU A 123 -10.65 5.74 -6.26
CA GLU A 123 -9.85 5.02 -5.27
C GLU A 123 -8.74 5.92 -4.69
N LEU A 124 -7.95 6.58 -5.54
CA LEU A 124 -6.92 7.53 -5.08
C LEU A 124 -7.51 8.67 -4.25
N THR A 125 -8.68 9.19 -4.65
CA THR A 125 -9.39 10.23 -3.89
C THR A 125 -9.78 9.74 -2.50
N LEU A 126 -10.28 8.51 -2.38
CA LEU A 126 -10.63 7.90 -1.11
C LEU A 126 -9.41 7.66 -0.23
N LEU A 127 -8.28 7.23 -0.81
CA LEU A 127 -7.02 7.06 -0.09
C LEU A 127 -6.48 8.40 0.45
N ILE A 128 -6.48 9.45 -0.36
CA ILE A 128 -6.09 10.80 0.07
C ILE A 128 -7.01 11.29 1.20
N ALA A 129 -8.32 11.10 1.06
CA ALA A 129 -9.27 11.48 2.10
C ALA A 129 -9.00 10.73 3.41
N TYR A 130 -8.80 9.41 3.32
CA TYR A 130 -8.49 8.55 4.47
C TYR A 130 -7.17 8.95 5.15
N ALA A 131 -6.12 9.22 4.37
CA ALA A 131 -4.84 9.72 4.85
C ALA A 131 -5.00 10.98 5.70
N ARG A 132 -5.78 11.95 5.19
CA ARG A 132 -5.99 13.24 5.86
C ARG A 132 -6.82 13.13 7.14
N THR A 133 -7.74 12.16 7.21
CA THR A 133 -8.66 12.05 8.34
C THR A 133 -8.23 11.02 9.38
N HIS A 134 -7.68 9.87 9.00
CA HIS A 134 -7.56 8.72 9.91
C HIS A 134 -6.14 8.42 10.38
N LEU A 135 -5.12 8.68 9.56
CA LEU A 135 -3.75 8.40 9.96
C LEU A 135 -3.26 9.32 11.08
N PHE A 136 -3.78 10.56 11.17
CA PHE A 136 -3.26 11.57 12.11
C PHE A 136 -4.31 12.28 12.98
N SER A 137 -5.62 12.03 12.81
CA SER A 137 -6.62 12.51 13.77
C SER A 137 -6.72 11.68 15.04
N ARG A 138 -5.96 10.57 15.19
CA ARG A 138 -5.86 9.80 16.44
C ARG A 138 -5.02 10.56 17.47
N ARG A 139 -5.65 11.58 18.05
CA ARG A 139 -5.04 12.55 18.96
C ARG A 139 -4.55 11.99 20.31
N ASN A 140 -4.64 10.69 20.60
CA ASN A 140 -4.19 10.13 21.86
C ASN A 140 -3.73 8.66 21.75
N SER A 141 -2.46 8.45 22.11
CA SER A 141 -1.88 7.27 22.80
C SER A 141 -1.31 6.05 22.06
N ASN A 142 -1.22 5.97 20.74
CA ASN A 142 -0.34 5.00 20.05
C ASN A 142 -0.17 5.40 18.58
N GLN A 143 0.66 6.40 18.30
CA GLN A 143 0.98 6.79 16.92
C GLN A 143 1.73 5.62 16.25
N ILE A 144 1.04 4.92 15.35
CA ILE A 144 1.67 3.91 14.50
C ILE A 144 2.39 4.70 13.40
N SER A 145 3.71 4.56 13.31
CA SER A 145 4.50 5.24 12.27
C SER A 145 4.19 4.62 10.89
N PRO A 146 4.16 5.41 9.80
CA PRO A 146 4.15 4.93 8.43
C PRO A 146 5.06 3.73 8.16
N THR A 147 6.31 3.78 8.62
CA THR A 147 7.27 2.67 8.51
C THR A 147 6.76 1.40 9.17
N SER A 148 6.13 1.52 10.34
CA SER A 148 5.64 0.36 11.09
C SER A 148 4.47 -0.31 10.36
N GLU A 149 3.54 0.46 9.80
CA GLU A 149 2.44 -0.09 8.98
C GLU A 149 2.99 -0.83 7.75
N VAL A 150 3.92 -0.21 7.01
CA VAL A 150 4.53 -0.82 5.82
C VAL A 150 5.29 -2.10 6.18
N ARG A 151 6.10 -2.09 7.25
CA ARG A 151 6.87 -3.26 7.70
C ARG A 151 6.00 -4.44 8.12
N ASN A 152 4.87 -4.17 8.76
CA ASN A 152 3.98 -5.21 9.29
C ASN A 152 3.03 -5.77 8.23
N SER A 153 2.87 -5.07 7.11
CA SER A 153 1.90 -5.44 6.09
C SER A 153 2.14 -6.81 5.42
N PRO A 154 3.37 -7.30 5.14
CA PRO A 154 3.55 -8.64 4.58
C PRO A 154 3.15 -9.74 5.57
N GLU A 155 3.46 -9.55 6.85
CA GLU A 155 3.05 -10.47 7.90
C GLU A 155 1.53 -10.48 8.05
N ALA A 156 0.88 -9.31 7.94
CA ALA A 156 -0.57 -9.22 7.97
C ALA A 156 -1.24 -9.92 6.78
N LEU A 157 -0.66 -9.83 5.57
CA LEU A 157 -1.12 -10.59 4.41
C LEU A 157 -1.00 -12.10 4.67
N SER A 158 0.15 -12.56 5.17
CA SER A 158 0.35 -13.98 5.50
C SER A 158 -0.66 -14.48 6.56
N ASN A 159 -0.84 -13.71 7.64
CA ASN A 159 -1.83 -13.99 8.69
C ASN A 159 -3.27 -13.96 8.16
N ALA A 160 -3.59 -13.08 7.21
CA ALA A 160 -4.88 -13.06 6.54
C ALA A 160 -5.11 -14.35 5.73
N GLY A 161 -4.08 -14.84 5.03
CA GLY A 161 -4.10 -16.13 4.35
C GLY A 161 -4.41 -17.28 5.30
N GLU A 162 -3.72 -17.35 6.44
CA GLU A 162 -4.03 -18.37 7.46
C GLU A 162 -5.45 -18.27 8.00
N ARG A 163 -5.96 -17.05 8.21
CA ARG A 163 -7.33 -16.83 8.70
C ARG A 163 -8.37 -17.27 7.66
N ILE A 164 -8.13 -17.01 6.38
CA ILE A 164 -8.99 -17.50 5.30
C ILE A 164 -8.99 -19.03 5.32
N GLN A 165 -7.81 -19.67 5.39
CA GLN A 165 -7.72 -21.14 5.43
C GLN A 165 -8.48 -21.72 6.63
N LYS A 166 -8.31 -21.15 7.83
CA LYS A 166 -9.07 -21.55 9.02
C LYS A 166 -10.58 -21.42 8.82
N LEU A 167 -11.06 -20.35 8.18
CA LEU A 167 -12.48 -20.16 7.88
C LEU A 167 -13.02 -21.21 6.89
N LEU A 168 -12.21 -21.64 5.92
CA LEU A 168 -12.55 -22.69 4.96
C LEU A 168 -12.58 -24.07 5.64
N ASP A 169 -11.60 -24.36 6.50
CA ASP A 169 -11.49 -25.64 7.21
C ASP A 169 -12.60 -25.81 8.27
N THR A 170 -13.05 -24.71 8.88
CA THR A 170 -14.11 -24.71 9.93
C THR A 170 -15.51 -24.97 9.36
N LYS A 171 -15.64 -25.30 8.06
CA LYS A 171 -16.87 -25.83 7.45
C LYS A 171 -17.43 -27.07 8.17
N THR A 172 -16.64 -27.75 8.99
CA THR A 172 -17.01 -29.02 9.61
C THR A 172 -17.63 -28.94 11.02
N VAL A 173 -17.51 -27.85 11.81
CA VAL A 173 -17.90 -27.93 13.25
C VAL A 173 -18.54 -26.68 13.90
N SER A 174 -18.48 -25.44 13.38
CA SER A 174 -18.88 -24.28 14.20
C SER A 174 -20.34 -23.80 14.08
N SER A 175 -20.97 -23.56 15.23
CA SER A 175 -22.30 -22.97 15.49
C SER A 175 -22.49 -21.50 15.07
N GLN A 176 -21.58 -20.95 14.26
CA GLN A 176 -21.69 -19.58 13.76
C GLN A 176 -22.66 -19.51 12.58
N SER A 177 -23.52 -18.48 12.57
CA SER A 177 -24.46 -18.24 11.48
C SER A 177 -23.72 -18.01 10.15
N PHE A 178 -24.34 -18.44 9.05
CA PHE A 178 -23.84 -18.24 7.69
C PHE A 178 -23.55 -16.76 7.38
N GLU A 179 -24.40 -15.86 7.89
CA GLU A 179 -24.27 -14.42 7.74
C GLU A 179 -23.01 -13.86 8.42
N SER A 180 -22.70 -14.34 9.64
CA SER A 180 -21.49 -13.94 10.38
C SER A 180 -20.21 -14.39 9.66
N LYS A 181 -20.20 -15.60 9.08
CA LYS A 181 -19.06 -16.12 8.30
C LYS A 181 -18.83 -15.31 7.03
N THR A 182 -19.90 -14.95 6.34
CA THR A 182 -19.85 -14.15 5.10
C THR A 182 -19.31 -12.74 5.36
N ALA A 183 -19.77 -12.09 6.44
CA ALA A 183 -19.25 -10.79 6.86
C ALA A 183 -17.76 -10.84 7.22
N ALA A 184 -17.32 -11.88 7.93
CA ALA A 184 -15.92 -12.07 8.29
C ALA A 184 -15.02 -12.26 7.06
N LYS A 185 -15.44 -13.10 6.09
CA LYS A 185 -14.73 -13.28 4.82
C LYS A 185 -14.58 -11.96 4.06
N ARG A 186 -15.70 -11.23 3.89
CA ARG A 186 -15.71 -9.94 3.20
C ARG A 186 -14.75 -8.94 3.84
N LYS A 187 -14.75 -8.85 5.18
CA LYS A 187 -13.84 -7.95 5.90
C LYS A 187 -12.37 -8.31 5.68
N ILE A 188 -12.03 -9.61 5.68
CA ILE A 188 -10.65 -10.05 5.41
C ILE A 188 -10.24 -9.73 3.98
N VAL A 189 -11.08 -10.06 2.98
CA VAL A 189 -10.77 -9.83 1.56
C VAL A 189 -10.69 -8.34 1.22
N THR A 190 -11.50 -7.49 1.89
CA THR A 190 -11.38 -6.03 1.76
C THR A 190 -10.04 -5.56 2.33
N GLY A 191 -9.66 -6.06 3.52
CA GLY A 191 -8.40 -5.70 4.17
C GLY A 191 -7.17 -6.08 3.35
N VAL A 192 -7.15 -7.31 2.83
CA VAL A 192 -6.14 -7.79 1.88
C VAL A 192 -6.11 -6.90 0.64
N GLY A 193 -7.28 -6.60 0.08
CA GLY A 193 -7.41 -5.75 -1.10
C GLY A 193 -6.81 -4.35 -0.92
N ASN A 194 -7.00 -3.73 0.25
CA ASN A 194 -6.43 -2.41 0.58
C ASN A 194 -4.90 -2.48 0.78
N ILE A 195 -4.39 -3.52 1.47
CA ILE A 195 -2.94 -3.70 1.65
C ILE A 195 -2.25 -3.92 0.29
N LEU A 196 -2.81 -4.76 -0.57
CA LEU A 196 -2.26 -5.01 -1.91
C LEU A 196 -2.27 -3.74 -2.77
N THR A 197 -3.31 -2.92 -2.65
CA THR A 197 -3.39 -1.61 -3.33
C THR A 197 -2.22 -0.72 -2.93
N GLY A 198 -1.97 -0.58 -1.61
CA GLY A 198 -0.83 0.20 -1.14
C GLY A 198 0.52 -0.42 -1.52
N ALA A 199 0.67 -1.74 -1.48
CA ALA A 199 1.90 -2.40 -1.91
C ALA A 199 2.21 -2.15 -3.40
N ILE A 200 1.19 -2.18 -4.26
CA ILE A 200 1.31 -1.87 -5.70
C ILE A 200 1.78 -0.43 -5.90
N LEU A 201 1.09 0.54 -5.28
CA LEU A 201 1.45 1.95 -5.38
C LEU A 201 2.88 2.21 -4.88
N ALA A 202 3.25 1.64 -3.74
CA ALA A 202 4.58 1.83 -3.18
C ALA A 202 5.67 1.20 -4.08
N THR A 203 5.46 -0.03 -4.56
CA THR A 203 6.42 -0.72 -5.45
C THR A 203 6.56 0.01 -6.78
N GLY A 204 5.45 0.42 -7.38
CA GLY A 204 5.42 1.20 -8.62
C GLY A 204 6.19 2.51 -8.46
N ASN A 205 6.01 3.22 -7.35
CA ASN A 205 6.69 4.50 -7.13
C ASN A 205 8.17 4.37 -6.82
N VAL A 206 8.59 3.28 -6.17
CA VAL A 206 10.02 2.98 -6.08
C VAL A 206 10.59 2.69 -7.47
N LEU A 207 9.88 1.94 -8.33
CA LEU A 207 10.30 1.73 -9.73
C LEU A 207 10.41 3.04 -10.53
N LEU A 208 9.45 3.96 -10.36
CA LEU A 208 9.49 5.29 -10.97
C LEU A 208 10.70 6.09 -10.46
N GLY A 209 10.91 6.14 -9.15
CA GLY A 209 12.01 6.88 -8.53
C GLY A 209 13.41 6.30 -8.81
N THR A 210 13.51 4.99 -9.02
CA THR A 210 14.77 4.27 -9.28
C THR A 210 15.14 4.16 -10.76
N GLY A 211 14.26 4.61 -11.68
CA GLY A 211 14.64 4.95 -13.05
C GLY A 211 14.34 3.91 -14.15
N ASN A 212 13.12 3.35 -14.19
CA ASN A 212 12.58 2.80 -15.45
C ASN A 212 11.73 3.79 -16.26
N ILE A 213 11.32 4.93 -15.67
CA ILE A 213 10.58 5.99 -16.37
C ILE A 213 11.25 7.33 -16.09
N VAL A 214 12.23 7.69 -16.94
CA VAL A 214 12.97 8.98 -16.92
C VAL A 214 13.90 9.14 -15.72
N ALA A 215 15.08 9.74 -15.92
CA ALA A 215 16.00 10.10 -14.83
C ALA A 215 15.24 10.87 -13.74
N PRO A 216 15.54 10.70 -12.44
CA PRO A 216 14.80 11.34 -11.36
C PRO A 216 14.99 12.86 -11.45
N ASN A 217 14.09 13.52 -12.17
CA ASN A 217 13.91 14.95 -12.08
C ASN A 217 13.26 15.24 -10.72
N ALA A 218 13.41 16.47 -10.22
CA ALA A 218 12.80 16.88 -8.94
C ALA A 218 11.29 16.57 -8.90
N GLY A 219 10.63 16.62 -10.07
CA GLY A 219 9.25 16.21 -10.33
C GLY A 219 8.90 14.81 -9.85
N VAL A 220 9.65 13.82 -10.34
CA VAL A 220 9.44 12.39 -10.03
C VAL A 220 9.73 12.12 -8.56
N ALA A 221 10.79 12.71 -7.99
CA ALA A 221 11.20 12.44 -6.62
C ALA A 221 10.17 12.93 -5.56
N PHE A 222 9.55 14.10 -5.77
CA PHE A 222 8.49 14.55 -4.86
C PHE A 222 7.21 13.70 -5.03
N GLY A 223 6.91 13.31 -6.27
CA GLY A 223 5.75 12.46 -6.61
C GLY A 223 5.81 11.11 -5.90
N VAL A 224 6.99 10.51 -5.83
CA VAL A 224 7.22 9.25 -5.08
C VAL A 224 6.83 9.40 -3.61
N ILE A 225 7.15 10.51 -2.95
CA ILE A 225 6.79 10.70 -1.54
C ILE A 225 5.29 10.86 -1.38
N GLY A 226 4.66 11.72 -2.20
CA GLY A 226 3.21 11.94 -2.17
C GLY A 226 2.42 10.65 -2.42
N SER A 227 2.80 9.89 -3.45
CA SER A 227 2.20 8.59 -3.72
C SER A 227 2.45 7.58 -2.60
N CYS A 228 3.69 7.45 -2.10
CA CYS A 228 3.98 6.52 -1.02
C CYS A 228 3.21 6.85 0.27
N ALA A 229 2.88 8.13 0.51
CA ALA A 229 1.95 8.50 1.58
C ALA A 229 0.54 7.94 1.34
N ALA A 230 0.00 8.05 0.12
CA ALA A 230 -1.26 7.43 -0.25
C ALA A 230 -1.20 5.89 -0.13
N ALA A 231 -0.09 5.28 -0.54
CA ALA A 231 0.17 3.85 -0.40
C ALA A 231 0.13 3.38 1.06
N THR A 232 0.81 4.10 1.96
CA THR A 232 0.76 3.83 3.41
C THR A 232 -0.66 3.96 3.95
N SER A 233 -1.46 4.90 3.44
CA SER A 233 -2.86 5.06 3.86
C SER A 233 -3.72 3.85 3.48
N ALA A 234 -3.52 3.28 2.28
CA ALA A 234 -4.18 2.06 1.85
C ALA A 234 -3.77 0.87 2.73
N ILE A 235 -2.47 0.74 3.02
CA ILE A 235 -1.95 -0.30 3.91
C ILE A 235 -2.58 -0.18 5.30
N SER A 236 -2.53 1.00 5.93
CA SER A 236 -3.08 1.19 7.28
C SER A 236 -4.60 0.97 7.33
N LYS A 237 -5.34 1.40 6.31
CA LYS A 237 -6.77 1.11 6.16
C LYS A 237 -7.02 -0.41 6.15
N GLY A 238 -6.29 -1.14 5.30
CA GLY A 238 -6.42 -2.60 5.22
C GLY A 238 -6.01 -3.31 6.51
N MET A 239 -4.97 -2.83 7.19
CA MET A 239 -4.56 -3.31 8.52
C MET A 239 -5.65 -3.09 9.57
N GLY A 240 -6.35 -1.94 9.54
CA GLY A 240 -7.50 -1.65 10.40
C GLY A 240 -8.65 -2.63 10.15
N GLU A 241 -8.99 -2.86 8.88
CA GLU A 241 -10.02 -3.82 8.50
C GLU A 241 -9.68 -5.25 8.94
N LEU A 242 -8.42 -5.68 8.80
CA LEU A 242 -8.00 -6.99 9.31
C LEU A 242 -8.11 -7.10 10.84
N ARG A 243 -7.92 -6.00 11.57
CA ARG A 243 -8.05 -5.92 13.04
C ARG A 243 -9.49 -5.87 13.54
N GLY A 244 -10.47 -5.60 12.67
CA GLY A 244 -11.85 -5.42 13.10
C GLY A 244 -12.25 -3.97 13.33
N GLU A 245 -11.37 -3.00 13.05
CA GLU A 245 -11.61 -1.55 13.19
C GLU A 245 -12.56 -1.01 12.11
#